data_AF-A0A9P0GWP4-F1
#
_entry.id   AF-A0A9P0GWP4-F1
#
_cell.length_a   1.000
_cell.length_b   1.000
_cell.length_c   1.000
_cell.angle_alpha   90.00
_cell.angle_beta   90.00
_cell.angle_gamma   90.00
#
_symmetry.space_group_name_H-M   'P 1'
#
loop_
_entity.id
_entity.type
_entity.pdbx_description
1 polymer ?
#
loop_
_entity_poly.entity_id
_entity_poly.type
_entity_poly.pdbx_seq_one_letter_code
_entity_poly.pdbx_strand_id
1 'polypeptide(L)'
;MYNPKAEPVESIHTDFANLINDHPQTEDFWINVRVALHDIKRLNQPKSIIFLYEDDTTMAKVLKSISRYASYDICKSKQVIQLPGRYLKNSNILEDYGTFISEIRDNLVEKCVIVITNLDEAPGTSAQAFHSLCDEYNPVKAQVLFLFTMKVKSLANTSEKYIEKTLLEKWNDLHVDKFYPLYARISTFVVKVKTEK
;
A
#
# COMPACT_ATOMS: atom_id res chain seq x y z
N MET A 1 -13.83 12.57 24.55
CA MET A 1 -14.81 12.20 23.51
C MET A 1 -14.41 12.89 22.22
N TYR A 2 -13.87 12.13 21.26
CA TYR A 2 -13.53 12.63 19.94
C TYR A 2 -14.79 12.52 19.06
N ASN A 3 -15.27 13.66 18.56
CA ASN A 3 -16.41 13.74 17.66
C ASN A 3 -15.87 13.97 16.24
N PRO A 4 -15.83 12.95 15.37
CA PRO A 4 -15.37 13.15 14.00
C PRO A 4 -16.48 13.87 13.24
N LYS A 5 -16.33 15.19 13.08
CA LYS A 5 -17.08 15.91 12.06
C LYS A 5 -16.76 15.24 10.72
N ALA A 6 -17.79 14.71 10.06
CA ALA A 6 -17.68 14.18 8.71
C ALA A 6 -17.08 15.27 7.81
N GLU A 7 -15.90 15.00 7.25
CA GLU A 7 -15.33 15.84 6.21
C GLU A 7 -16.30 15.92 5.02
N PRO A 8 -16.39 17.06 4.33
CA PRO A 8 -17.18 17.17 3.11
C PRO A 8 -16.78 16.05 2.14
N VAL A 9 -17.76 15.44 1.49
CA VAL A 9 -17.51 14.40 0.48
C VAL A 9 -16.84 15.05 -0.73
N GLU A 10 -15.51 15.19 -0.69
CA GLU A 10 -14.70 15.45 -1.89
C GLU A 10 -15.10 14.43 -2.96
N SER A 11 -15.49 14.94 -4.13
CA SER A 11 -15.97 14.11 -5.24
C SER A 11 -14.92 13.04 -5.54
N ILE A 12 -15.32 11.77 -5.51
CA ILE A 12 -14.46 10.69 -5.96
C ILE A 12 -14.24 10.89 -7.46
N HIS A 13 -12.99 10.96 -7.90
CA HIS A 13 -12.69 10.88 -9.32
C HIS A 13 -13.28 9.57 -9.84
N THR A 14 -14.22 9.67 -10.78
CA THR A 14 -14.80 8.50 -11.46
C THR A 14 -14.06 8.16 -12.74
N ASP A 15 -13.13 9.03 -13.16
CA ASP A 15 -12.27 8.89 -14.34
C ASP A 15 -10.80 8.97 -13.92
N PHE A 16 -10.00 8.01 -14.37
CA PHE A 16 -8.56 7.95 -14.15
C PHE A 16 -7.83 9.15 -14.77
N ALA A 17 -8.35 9.73 -15.86
CA ALA A 17 -7.76 10.91 -16.47
C ALA A 17 -7.76 12.12 -15.53
N ASN A 18 -8.82 12.28 -14.72
CA ASN A 18 -8.88 13.36 -13.73
C ASN A 18 -7.79 13.17 -12.66
N LEU A 19 -7.59 11.93 -12.21
CA LEU A 19 -6.54 11.59 -11.24
C LEU A 19 -5.14 11.97 -11.74
N ILE A 20 -4.86 11.78 -13.05
CA ILE A 20 -3.60 12.17 -13.68
C ILE A 20 -3.45 13.70 -13.72
N ASN A 21 -4.52 14.41 -14.09
CA ASN A 21 -4.51 15.86 -14.23
C ASN A 21 -4.34 16.56 -12.88
N ASP A 22 -5.00 16.07 -11.84
CA ASP A 22 -4.99 16.66 -10.50
C ASP A 22 -3.69 16.39 -9.75
N HIS A 23 -2.95 15.35 -10.15
CA HIS A 23 -1.67 14.96 -9.54
C HIS A 23 -0.58 14.74 -10.62
N PRO A 24 0.10 15.79 -11.11
CA PRO A 24 1.13 15.63 -12.12
C PRO A 24 2.33 14.79 -11.64
N GLN A 25 2.38 13.52 -12.04
CA GLN A 25 3.46 12.56 -11.77
C GLN A 25 4.14 12.12 -13.08
N THR A 26 5.16 11.25 -13.01
CA THR A 26 5.79 10.71 -14.22
C THR A 26 4.84 9.78 -14.99
N GLU A 27 5.10 9.57 -16.28
CA GLU A 27 4.32 8.64 -17.09
C GLU A 27 4.40 7.21 -16.53
N ASP A 28 5.61 6.74 -16.20
CA ASP A 28 5.84 5.43 -15.58
C ASP A 28 5.07 5.24 -14.27
N PHE A 29 4.93 6.29 -13.45
CA PHE A 29 4.12 6.25 -12.24
C PHE A 29 2.67 5.87 -12.57
N TRP A 30 2.07 6.59 -13.53
CA TRP A 30 0.67 6.37 -13.90
C TRP A 30 0.44 5.08 -14.66
N ILE A 31 1.40 4.64 -15.49
CA ILE A 31 1.38 3.33 -16.12
C ILE A 31 1.33 2.23 -15.07
N ASN A 32 2.23 2.24 -14.08
CA ASN A 32 2.27 1.21 -13.03
C ASN A 32 0.97 1.17 -12.21
N VAL A 33 0.43 2.34 -11.81
CA VAL A 33 -0.86 2.39 -11.10
C VAL A 33 -1.99 1.83 -11.96
N ARG A 34 -2.05 2.19 -13.25
CA ARG A 34 -3.09 1.69 -14.17
C ARG A 34 -2.98 0.17 -14.37
N VAL A 35 -1.77 -0.34 -14.58
CA VAL A 35 -1.52 -1.77 -14.76
C VAL A 35 -1.92 -2.55 -13.52
N ALA A 36 -1.54 -2.08 -12.32
CA ALA A 36 -1.96 -2.73 -11.07
C ALA A 36 -3.49 -2.83 -10.95
N LEU A 37 -4.21 -1.73 -11.19
CA LEU A 37 -5.69 -1.71 -11.14
C LEU A 37 -6.33 -2.61 -12.21
N HIS A 38 -5.78 -2.60 -13.42
CA HIS A 38 -6.24 -3.44 -14.50
C HIS A 38 -6.02 -4.93 -14.20
N ASP A 39 -4.84 -5.30 -13.71
CA ASP A 39 -4.48 -6.69 -13.43
C ASP A 39 -5.26 -7.27 -12.25
N ILE A 40 -5.58 -6.46 -11.22
CA ILE A 40 -6.48 -6.91 -10.15
C ILE A 40 -7.81 -7.41 -10.72
N LYS A 41 -8.41 -6.64 -11.64
CA LYS A 41 -9.71 -6.96 -12.23
C LYS A 41 -9.62 -8.11 -13.24
N ARG A 42 -8.57 -8.10 -14.07
CA ARG A 42 -8.38 -9.08 -15.15
C ARG A 42 -7.94 -10.45 -14.65
N LEU A 43 -6.96 -10.47 -13.74
CA LEU A 43 -6.35 -11.71 -13.24
C LEU A 43 -7.06 -12.23 -12.00
N ASN A 44 -7.90 -11.41 -11.35
CA ASN A 44 -8.56 -11.74 -10.09
C ASN A 44 -7.53 -12.10 -9.00
N GLN A 45 -6.54 -11.24 -8.82
CA GLN A 45 -5.41 -11.41 -7.90
C GLN A 45 -5.06 -10.09 -7.20
N PRO A 46 -4.56 -10.12 -5.97
CA PRO A 46 -4.12 -8.90 -5.31
C PRO A 46 -2.91 -8.31 -6.04
N LYS A 47 -2.76 -6.99 -5.95
CA LYS A 47 -1.54 -6.30 -6.39
C LYS A 47 -1.06 -5.34 -5.33
N SER A 48 0.24 -5.11 -5.28
CA SER A 48 0.86 -4.15 -4.38
C SER A 48 1.63 -3.07 -5.13
N ILE A 49 1.64 -1.87 -4.56
CA ILE A 49 2.45 -0.74 -5.02
C ILE A 49 3.19 -0.17 -3.82
N ILE A 50 4.51 0.00 -3.94
CA ILE A 50 5.32 0.76 -2.98
C ILE A 50 5.55 2.16 -3.55
N PHE A 51 5.02 3.17 -2.85
CA PHE A 51 5.27 4.58 -3.12
C PHE A 51 6.50 5.06 -2.34
N LEU A 52 7.51 5.51 -3.07
CA LEU A 52 8.67 6.20 -2.50
C LEU A 52 8.44 7.71 -2.56
N TYR A 53 8.67 8.42 -1.47
CA TYR A 53 8.38 9.85 -1.41
C TYR A 53 9.33 10.63 -0.49
N GLU A 54 9.49 11.93 -0.77
CA GLU A 54 10.24 12.87 0.08
C GLU A 54 9.31 13.81 0.87
N ASP A 55 8.26 14.31 0.22
CA ASP A 55 7.33 15.29 0.77
C ASP A 55 6.04 14.61 1.28
N ASP A 56 5.76 14.76 2.58
CA ASP A 56 4.60 14.15 3.21
C ASP A 56 3.29 14.72 2.65
N THR A 57 3.27 16.00 2.29
CA THR A 57 2.06 16.69 1.83
C THR A 57 1.60 16.16 0.49
N THR A 58 2.52 16.09 -0.48
CA THR A 58 2.27 15.53 -1.82
C THR A 58 1.87 14.06 -1.71
N MET A 59 2.61 13.27 -0.93
CA MET A 59 2.28 11.85 -0.74
C MET A 59 0.88 11.68 -0.16
N ALA A 60 0.50 12.44 0.86
CA ALA A 60 -0.82 12.34 1.47
C ALA A 60 -1.95 12.63 0.46
N LYS A 61 -1.80 13.66 -0.38
CA LYS A 61 -2.76 14.01 -1.43
C LYS A 61 -2.89 12.90 -2.47
N VAL A 62 -1.76 12.50 -3.08
CA VAL A 62 -1.71 11.46 -4.12
C VAL A 62 -2.28 10.14 -3.60
N LEU A 63 -1.90 9.73 -2.38
CA LEU A 63 -2.37 8.49 -1.77
C LEU A 63 -3.87 8.52 -1.50
N LYS A 64 -4.40 9.65 -0.99
CA LYS A 64 -5.84 9.83 -0.75
C LYS A 64 -6.63 9.68 -2.04
N SER A 65 -6.20 10.34 -3.12
CA SER A 65 -6.90 10.30 -4.40
C SER A 65 -6.82 8.92 -5.06
N ILE A 66 -5.64 8.29 -5.10
CA ILE A 66 -5.46 6.94 -5.66
C ILE A 66 -6.27 5.91 -4.87
N SER A 67 -6.18 5.92 -3.54
CA SER A 67 -6.85 4.92 -2.70
C SER A 67 -8.38 5.02 -2.79
N ARG A 68 -8.95 6.23 -2.86
CA ARG A 68 -10.38 6.46 -3.07
C ARG A 68 -10.84 6.03 -4.46
N TYR A 69 -10.08 6.40 -5.50
CA TYR A 69 -10.35 5.98 -6.87
C TYR A 69 -10.35 4.46 -6.96
N ALA A 70 -9.29 3.81 -6.47
CA ALA A 70 -9.12 2.37 -6.51
C ALA A 70 -10.22 1.62 -5.76
N SER A 71 -10.62 2.11 -4.58
CA SER A 71 -11.69 1.49 -3.78
C SER A 71 -13.02 1.47 -4.54
N TYR A 72 -13.32 2.56 -5.24
CA TYR A 72 -14.51 2.65 -6.06
C TYR A 72 -14.40 1.85 -7.36
N ASP A 73 -13.25 1.89 -8.03
CA ASP A 73 -13.00 1.16 -9.28
C ASP A 73 -13.09 -0.37 -9.07
N ILE A 74 -12.42 -0.89 -8.03
CA ILE A 74 -12.32 -2.33 -7.74
C ILE A 74 -13.60 -2.88 -7.14
N CYS A 75 -14.12 -2.30 -6.04
CA CYS A 75 -15.22 -2.89 -5.28
C CYS A 75 -16.41 -1.96 -5.05
N LYS A 76 -16.48 -0.82 -5.75
CA LYS A 76 -17.55 0.18 -5.61
C LYS A 76 -17.71 0.70 -4.17
N SER A 77 -16.66 0.57 -3.36
CA SER A 77 -16.60 1.08 -2.00
C SER A 77 -16.00 2.49 -2.02
N LYS A 78 -16.23 3.22 -0.93
CA LYS A 78 -15.57 4.52 -0.66
C LYS A 78 -14.62 4.44 0.53
N GLN A 79 -14.51 3.26 1.11
CA GLN A 79 -13.75 3.01 2.33
C GLN A 79 -12.43 2.34 1.99
N VAL A 80 -11.42 2.68 2.78
CA VAL A 80 -10.08 2.11 2.69
C VAL A 80 -9.66 1.70 4.09
N ILE A 81 -8.85 0.66 4.21
CA ILE A 81 -8.14 0.36 5.44
C ILE A 81 -6.85 1.17 5.38
N GLN A 82 -6.60 2.08 6.31
CA GLN A 82 -5.36 2.84 6.36
C GLN A 82 -4.74 2.76 7.74
N LEU A 83 -3.53 2.21 7.80
CA LEU A 83 -2.78 1.98 9.03
C LEU A 83 -1.32 2.43 8.84
N PRO A 84 -0.67 3.00 9.86
CA PRO A 84 0.77 3.23 9.79
C PRO A 84 1.53 1.93 10.05
N GLY A 85 2.73 1.76 9.49
CA GLY A 85 3.57 0.57 9.67
C GLY A 85 3.84 0.27 11.16
N ARG A 86 3.99 1.32 11.98
CA ARG A 86 4.11 1.18 13.44
C ARG A 86 2.91 0.52 14.13
N TYR A 87 1.73 0.47 13.50
CA TYR A 87 0.57 -0.26 14.03
C TYR A 87 0.89 -1.76 14.20
N LEU A 88 1.71 -2.31 13.31
CA LEU A 88 2.14 -3.70 13.35
C LEU A 88 3.12 -4.02 14.50
N LYS A 89 3.49 -3.02 15.33
CA LYS A 89 4.22 -3.21 16.60
C LYS A 89 3.31 -3.59 17.77
N ASN A 90 2.00 -3.69 17.56
CA ASN A 90 1.07 -4.19 18.58
C ASN A 90 1.54 -5.56 19.10
N SER A 91 1.54 -5.75 20.41
CA SER A 91 2.02 -6.97 21.06
C SER A 91 1.34 -8.24 20.53
N ASN A 92 0.03 -8.19 20.29
CA ASN A 92 -0.73 -9.35 19.80
C ASN A 92 -0.31 -9.72 18.37
N ILE A 93 0.01 -8.72 17.55
CA ILE A 93 0.48 -8.92 16.16
C ILE A 93 1.93 -9.43 16.15
N LEU A 94 2.77 -8.93 17.06
CA LEU A 94 4.15 -9.38 17.20
C LEU A 94 4.23 -10.84 17.67
N GLU A 95 3.36 -11.24 18.61
CA GLU A 95 3.27 -12.61 19.11
C GLU A 95 2.68 -13.54 18.05
N ASP A 96 1.58 -13.12 17.39
CA ASP A 96 0.95 -13.85 16.30
C ASP A 96 0.45 -12.90 15.20
N TYR A 97 1.21 -12.81 14.12
CA TYR A 97 0.84 -11.99 12.96
C TYR A 97 -0.44 -12.51 12.26
N GLY A 98 -0.87 -13.74 12.55
CA GLY A 98 -2.17 -14.29 12.16
C GLY A 98 -3.36 -13.50 12.71
N THR A 99 -3.17 -12.82 13.85
CA THR A 99 -4.15 -11.86 14.39
C THR A 99 -4.41 -10.72 13.40
N PHE A 100 -3.35 -10.16 12.81
CA PHE A 100 -3.49 -9.10 11.82
C PHE A 100 -4.12 -9.61 10.52
N ILE A 101 -3.78 -10.83 10.07
CA ILE A 101 -4.43 -11.44 8.90
C ILE A 101 -5.94 -11.56 9.12
N SER A 102 -6.35 -12.00 10.31
CA SER A 102 -7.76 -12.18 10.67
C SER A 102 -8.50 -10.84 10.74
N GLU A 103 -7.92 -9.84 11.40
CA GLU A 103 -8.47 -8.48 11.45
C GLU A 103 -8.68 -7.89 10.04
N ILE A 104 -7.66 -8.03 9.18
CA ILE A 104 -7.73 -7.55 7.80
C ILE A 104 -8.77 -8.33 7.00
N ARG A 105 -8.87 -9.66 7.15
CA ARG A 105 -9.88 -10.49 6.47
C ARG A 105 -11.29 -9.99 6.76
N ASP A 106 -11.61 -9.71 8.01
CA ASP A 106 -12.94 -9.25 8.42
C ASP A 106 -13.26 -7.88 7.81
N ASN A 107 -12.28 -6.97 7.77
CA ASN A 107 -12.44 -5.66 7.13
C ASN A 107 -12.54 -5.74 5.60
N LEU A 108 -11.90 -6.75 4.98
CA LEU A 108 -11.92 -6.97 3.54
C LEU A 108 -13.27 -7.48 3.03
N VAL A 109 -14.24 -7.79 3.90
CA VAL A 109 -15.62 -8.07 3.47
C VAL A 109 -16.20 -6.88 2.69
N GLU A 110 -16.00 -5.66 3.19
CA GLU A 110 -16.57 -4.42 2.63
C GLU A 110 -15.55 -3.50 1.93
N LYS A 111 -14.26 -3.79 2.10
CA LYS A 111 -13.14 -2.97 1.61
C LYS A 111 -12.28 -3.77 0.63
N CYS A 112 -11.57 -3.07 -0.26
CA CYS A 112 -10.67 -3.69 -1.24
C CYS A 112 -9.34 -2.94 -1.40
N VAL A 113 -9.10 -1.90 -0.61
CA VAL A 113 -7.85 -1.15 -0.62
C VAL A 113 -7.29 -1.09 0.79
N ILE A 114 -6.02 -1.48 0.91
CA ILE A 114 -5.26 -1.45 2.15
C ILE A 114 -4.08 -0.52 1.94
N VAL A 115 -3.94 0.44 2.84
CA VAL A 115 -2.88 1.44 2.84
C VAL A 115 -2.04 1.24 4.10
N ILE A 116 -0.76 0.95 3.92
CA ILE A 116 0.21 0.85 5.01
C ILE A 116 1.25 1.96 4.83
N THR A 117 1.14 3.02 5.62
CA THR A 117 2.07 4.17 5.51
C THR A 117 3.35 3.90 6.29
N ASN A 118 4.51 4.27 5.74
CA ASN A 118 5.81 4.07 6.39
C ASN A 118 6.04 2.58 6.71
N LEU A 119 6.01 1.75 5.67
CA LEU A 119 6.17 0.30 5.75
C LEU A 119 7.45 -0.12 6.50
N ASP A 120 8.52 0.66 6.36
CA ASP A 120 9.80 0.45 7.03
C ASP A 120 9.76 0.62 8.56
N GLU A 121 8.66 1.17 9.11
CA GLU A 121 8.42 1.22 10.55
C GLU A 121 7.79 -0.07 11.10
N ALA A 122 7.29 -0.96 10.25
CA ALA A 122 6.73 -2.25 10.69
C ALA A 122 7.85 -3.21 11.13
N PRO A 123 7.64 -4.04 12.16
CA PRO A 123 8.52 -5.18 12.45
C PRO A 123 8.49 -6.19 11.29
N GLY A 124 9.64 -6.78 10.98
CA GLY A 124 9.74 -7.82 9.95
C GLY A 124 8.90 -9.04 10.29
N THR A 125 8.85 -9.41 11.58
CA THR A 125 8.03 -10.52 12.09
C THR A 125 6.56 -10.33 11.73
N SER A 126 6.00 -9.16 12.01
CA SER A 126 4.61 -8.81 11.69
C SER A 126 4.36 -8.65 10.19
N ALA A 127 5.35 -8.13 9.46
CA ALA A 127 5.27 -7.95 8.00
C ALA A 127 5.09 -9.27 7.23
N GLN A 128 5.42 -10.42 7.84
CA GLN A 128 5.11 -11.75 7.29
C GLN A 128 3.62 -11.94 7.00
N ALA A 129 2.72 -11.23 7.68
CA ALA A 129 1.29 -11.26 7.35
C ALA A 129 1.03 -10.93 5.86
N PHE A 130 1.82 -10.04 5.27
CA PHE A 130 1.69 -9.69 3.85
C PHE A 130 2.04 -10.83 2.91
N HIS A 131 2.75 -11.87 3.36
CA HIS A 131 2.96 -13.08 2.56
C HIS A 131 1.62 -13.75 2.22
N SER A 132 0.69 -13.81 3.17
CA SER A 132 -0.64 -14.40 2.94
C SER A 132 -1.63 -13.41 2.32
N LEU A 133 -1.54 -12.13 2.72
CA LEU A 133 -2.45 -11.10 2.24
C LEU A 133 -2.21 -10.72 0.77
N CYS A 134 -0.94 -10.71 0.33
CA CYS A 134 -0.54 -10.36 -1.04
C CYS A 134 -0.26 -11.60 -1.92
N ASP A 135 -0.66 -12.80 -1.49
CA ASP A 135 -0.39 -14.01 -2.28
C ASP A 135 -1.25 -14.03 -3.56
N GLU A 136 -0.63 -14.23 -4.72
CA GLU A 136 -1.34 -14.22 -6.00
C GLU A 136 -2.08 -15.54 -6.29
N TYR A 137 -1.76 -16.62 -5.59
CA TYR A 137 -2.31 -17.95 -5.85
C TYR A 137 -3.40 -18.32 -4.85
N ASN A 138 -3.20 -18.02 -3.56
CA ASN A 138 -4.15 -18.29 -2.48
C ASN A 138 -4.40 -17.03 -1.61
N PRO A 139 -4.88 -15.91 -2.19
CA PRO A 139 -5.11 -14.69 -1.44
C PRO A 139 -6.26 -14.83 -0.44
N VAL A 140 -6.18 -14.07 0.65
CA VAL A 140 -7.32 -13.88 1.57
C VAL A 140 -8.52 -13.27 0.85
N LYS A 141 -8.29 -12.35 -0.08
CA LYS A 141 -9.30 -11.81 -1.01
C LYS A 141 -8.62 -11.47 -2.32
N ALA A 142 -9.18 -11.97 -3.42
CA ALA A 142 -8.62 -11.84 -4.76
C ALA A 142 -8.52 -10.39 -5.24
N GLN A 143 -9.60 -9.61 -5.14
CA GLN A 143 -9.63 -8.25 -5.68
C GLN A 143 -9.25 -7.21 -4.61
N VAL A 144 -7.95 -7.14 -4.29
CA VAL A 144 -7.41 -6.21 -3.28
C VAL A 144 -6.19 -5.48 -3.81
N LEU A 145 -6.13 -4.18 -3.54
CA LEU A 145 -4.95 -3.34 -3.77
C LEU A 145 -4.25 -3.02 -2.45
N PHE A 146 -2.96 -3.34 -2.37
CA PHE A 146 -2.08 -2.94 -1.27
C PHE A 146 -1.25 -1.72 -1.69
N LEU A 147 -1.35 -0.65 -0.93
CA LEU A 147 -0.60 0.59 -1.14
C LEU A 147 0.34 0.79 0.04
N PHE A 148 1.62 0.57 -0.19
CA PHE A 148 2.68 0.80 0.79
C PHE A 148 3.32 2.15 0.54
N THR A 149 3.75 2.86 1.59
CA THR A 149 4.58 4.05 1.43
C THR A 149 5.90 3.90 2.19
N MET A 150 6.97 4.47 1.64
CA MET A 150 8.26 4.55 2.31
C MET A 150 8.87 5.93 2.04
N LYS A 151 9.20 6.63 3.12
CA LYS A 151 9.83 7.95 3.03
C LYS A 151 11.32 7.78 2.76
N VAL A 152 11.84 8.52 1.79
CA VAL A 152 13.25 8.50 1.42
C VAL A 152 13.86 9.88 1.57
N LYS A 153 15.17 9.92 1.82
CA LYS A 153 15.92 11.19 1.87
C LYS A 153 16.07 11.84 0.49
N SER A 154 16.20 11.02 -0.55
CA SER A 154 16.32 11.48 -1.94
C SER A 154 15.87 10.41 -2.94
N LEU A 155 14.87 10.73 -3.76
CA LEU A 155 14.34 9.93 -4.84
C LEU A 155 15.35 9.76 -5.98
N ALA A 156 16.20 10.76 -6.21
CA ALA A 156 17.25 10.71 -7.22
C ALA A 156 18.25 9.57 -6.95
N ASN A 157 18.56 9.34 -5.66
CA ASN A 157 19.52 8.33 -5.23
C ASN A 157 18.86 6.99 -4.85
N THR A 158 17.54 6.88 -5.01
CA THR A 158 16.80 5.67 -4.65
C THR A 158 16.67 4.74 -5.86
N SER A 159 17.09 3.49 -5.68
CA SER A 159 16.90 2.38 -6.63
C SER A 159 16.09 1.26 -5.97
N GLU A 160 15.66 0.24 -6.71
CA GLU A 160 15.02 -0.94 -6.12
C GLU A 160 15.92 -1.61 -5.06
N LYS A 161 17.24 -1.66 -5.31
CA LYS A 161 18.24 -2.17 -4.35
C LYS A 161 18.27 -1.38 -3.05
N TYR A 162 17.99 -0.07 -3.11
CA TYR A 162 17.91 0.76 -1.90
C TYR A 162 16.74 0.32 -1.02
N ILE A 163 15.59 -0.01 -1.61
CA ILE A 163 14.37 -0.43 -0.90
C ILE A 163 14.61 -1.78 -0.25
N GLU A 164 15.10 -2.74 -1.04
CA GLU A 164 15.46 -4.08 -0.57
C GLU A 164 16.41 -4.00 0.62
N LYS A 165 17.51 -3.24 0.49
CA LYS A 165 18.48 -3.05 1.58
C LYS A 165 17.87 -2.38 2.81
N THR A 166 17.06 -1.34 2.61
CA THR A 166 16.41 -0.62 3.72
C THR A 166 15.47 -1.53 4.49
N LEU A 167 14.62 -2.29 3.79
CA LEU A 167 13.72 -3.24 4.44
C LEU A 167 14.49 -4.38 5.11
N LEU A 168 15.55 -4.91 4.48
CA LEU A 168 16.39 -5.95 5.08
C LEU A 168 17.06 -5.47 6.38
N GLU A 169 17.53 -4.22 6.42
CA GLU A 169 18.11 -3.60 7.62
C GLU A 169 17.06 -3.34 8.72
N LYS A 170 15.86 -2.90 8.33
CA LYS A 170 14.76 -2.56 9.26
C LYS A 170 14.03 -3.78 9.79
N TRP A 171 13.93 -4.83 8.99
CA TRP A 171 13.31 -6.12 9.32
C TRP A 171 14.37 -7.13 9.73
N ASN A 172 15.32 -6.70 10.57
CA ASN A 172 16.40 -7.55 11.08
C ASN A 172 15.92 -8.67 12.01
N ASP A 173 14.66 -8.61 12.45
CA ASP A 173 13.95 -9.63 13.21
C ASP A 173 13.35 -10.72 12.30
N LEU A 174 13.40 -10.54 10.98
CA LEU A 174 12.97 -11.51 9.99
C LEU A 174 14.18 -12.21 9.35
N HIS A 175 14.20 -13.54 9.39
CA HIS A 175 15.25 -14.29 8.72
C HIS A 175 15.19 -14.13 7.19
N VAL A 176 16.36 -14.17 6.55
CA VAL A 176 16.53 -13.85 5.12
C VAL A 176 15.75 -14.79 4.18
N ASP A 177 15.55 -16.03 4.59
CA ASP A 177 14.77 -17.04 3.86
C ASP A 177 13.28 -16.67 3.74
N LYS A 178 12.76 -15.91 4.70
CA LYS A 178 11.40 -15.39 4.71
C LYS A 178 11.32 -14.00 4.09
N PHE A 179 12.39 -13.22 4.19
CA PHE A 179 12.47 -11.88 3.63
C PHE A 179 12.24 -11.86 2.11
N TYR A 180 13.02 -12.61 1.33
CA TYR A 180 12.94 -12.52 -0.13
C TYR A 180 11.58 -12.96 -0.71
N PRO A 181 10.96 -14.06 -0.24
CA PRO A 181 9.61 -14.43 -0.68
C PRO A 181 8.54 -13.39 -0.31
N LEU A 182 8.69 -12.74 0.85
CA LEU A 182 7.83 -11.63 1.26
C LEU A 182 8.04 -10.41 0.35
N TYR A 183 9.30 -9.98 0.18
CA TYR A 183 9.67 -8.82 -0.61
C TYR A 183 9.13 -8.92 -2.04
N ALA A 184 9.32 -10.07 -2.70
CA ALA A 184 8.83 -10.30 -4.06
C ALA A 184 7.30 -10.13 -4.22
N ARG A 185 6.51 -10.36 -3.16
CA ARG A 185 5.04 -10.19 -3.18
C ARG A 185 4.61 -8.74 -2.94
N ILE A 186 5.37 -7.97 -2.18
CA ILE A 186 5.01 -6.59 -1.83
C ILE A 186 5.60 -5.55 -2.78
N SER A 187 6.67 -5.89 -3.50
CA SER A 187 7.40 -4.98 -4.40
C SER A 187 7.04 -5.14 -5.88
N THR A 188 5.87 -5.72 -6.21
CA THR A 188 5.40 -5.93 -7.61
C THR A 188 5.50 -4.65 -8.44
N PHE A 189 5.08 -3.52 -7.86
CA PHE A 189 5.27 -2.21 -8.43
C PHE A 189 5.95 -1.30 -7.42
N VAL A 190 6.95 -0.57 -7.88
CA VAL A 190 7.65 0.45 -7.11
C VAL A 190 7.64 1.74 -7.90
N VAL A 191 7.10 2.80 -7.31
CA VAL A 191 6.97 4.09 -8.00
C VAL A 191 7.45 5.24 -7.12
N LYS A 192 8.01 6.27 -7.77
CA LYS A 192 8.49 7.48 -7.10
C LYS A 192 7.43 8.57 -7.19
N VAL A 193 7.11 9.20 -6.07
CA VAL A 193 6.18 10.33 -5.99
C VAL A 193 6.97 11.62 -6.11
N LYS A 194 6.83 12.29 -7.25
CA LYS A 194 7.39 13.62 -7.48
C LYS A 194 6.64 14.63 -6.62
N THR A 195 7.38 15.48 -5.92
CA THR A 195 6.84 16.60 -5.16
C THR A 195 6.05 17.55 -6.06
N GLU A 196 4.82 17.87 -5.65
CA GLU A 196 4.02 18.94 -6.25
C GLU A 196 4.61 20.28 -5.78
N LYS A 197 4.96 21.18 -6.72
CA LYS A 197 5.41 22.53 -6.39
C LYS A 197 4.23 23.48 -6.25
#